data_AF-A0A9D2NXA4-F1
#
_entry.id   AF-A0A9D2NXA4-F1
#
_cell.length_a   1.000
_cell.length_b   1.000
_cell.length_c   1.000
_cell.angle_alpha   90.00
_cell.angle_beta   90.00
_cell.angle_gamma   90.00
#
_symmetry.space_group_name_H-M   'P 1'
#
loop_
_entity.id
_entity.type
_entity.pdbx_description
1 polymer ?
#
loop_
_entity_poly.entity_id
_entity_poly.type
_entity_poly.pdbx_seq_one_letter_code
_entity_poly.pdbx_strand_id
1 'polypeptide(L)'
;MSYGRRSAARKAERIIGILALTGMLAYTCMMCTWGPLLAAAVMCIILYGVDFLLGRMRPSRKENWVLQITGGIGSVYVMLVITAVLLSVPVENHETSGVPDLSLRSEDYRASYGEPVRESSDSESSVLGSRAVMRMTYGTETEEGTDRIIYFIWRSEYPWVIERIWDIQTRGRYPSVCCEDAWDARDAWGVGEYEKKNYYIRYDDAVFVIYGEDLSEQETVDAIRQKLKLG
;
A
#
# COMPACT_ATOMS: atom_id res chain seq x y z
N MET A 1 -22.56 -9.21 50.30
CA MET A 1 -21.57 -8.52 49.43
C MET A 1 -21.33 -9.21 48.07
N SER A 2 -22.34 -9.69 47.35
CA SER A 2 -22.15 -10.42 46.06
C SER A 2 -22.57 -9.63 44.80
N TYR A 3 -23.34 -8.56 44.97
CA TYR A 3 -23.95 -7.81 43.85
C TYR A 3 -22.94 -6.92 43.10
N GLY A 4 -21.94 -6.36 43.80
CA GLY A 4 -20.93 -5.45 43.21
C GLY A 4 -19.96 -6.12 42.23
N ARG A 5 -19.52 -7.35 42.52
CA ARG A 5 -18.57 -8.11 41.66
C ARG A 5 -19.12 -8.43 40.27
N ARG A 6 -20.45 -8.65 40.15
CA ARG A 6 -21.13 -8.97 38.87
C ARG A 6 -21.30 -7.77 37.93
N SER A 7 -21.29 -6.55 38.46
CA SER A 7 -21.30 -5.34 37.62
C SER A 7 -19.89 -5.00 37.15
N ALA A 8 -18.88 -5.25 37.98
CA ALA A 8 -17.49 -5.02 37.65
C ALA A 8 -16.97 -5.96 36.54
N ALA A 9 -17.32 -7.26 36.60
CA ALA A 9 -16.92 -8.22 35.57
C ALA A 9 -17.50 -7.89 34.18
N ARG A 10 -18.80 -7.56 34.10
CA ARG A 10 -19.45 -7.14 32.84
C ARG A 10 -18.92 -5.81 32.31
N LYS A 11 -18.49 -4.89 33.19
CA LYS A 11 -17.81 -3.65 32.79
C LYS A 11 -16.41 -3.95 32.25
N ALA A 12 -15.67 -4.87 32.89
CA ALA A 12 -14.35 -5.27 32.44
C ALA A 12 -14.38 -5.95 31.06
N GLU A 13 -15.32 -6.86 30.81
CA GLU A 13 -15.50 -7.50 29.49
C GLU A 13 -15.79 -6.47 28.39
N ARG A 14 -16.65 -5.49 28.66
CA ARG A 14 -16.92 -4.40 27.71
C ARG A 14 -15.70 -3.53 27.44
N ILE A 15 -14.92 -3.22 28.47
CA ILE A 15 -13.69 -2.43 28.34
C ILE A 15 -12.65 -3.19 27.50
N ILE A 16 -12.47 -4.50 27.74
CA ILE A 16 -11.54 -5.33 26.97
C ILE A 16 -12.00 -5.42 25.51
N GLY A 17 -13.30 -5.63 25.25
CA GLY A 17 -13.85 -5.66 23.89
C GLY A 17 -13.65 -4.33 23.14
N ILE A 18 -13.85 -3.19 23.83
CA ILE A 18 -13.61 -1.86 23.26
C ILE A 18 -12.11 -1.64 22.99
N LEU A 19 -11.22 -2.03 23.90
CA LEU A 19 -9.77 -1.90 23.69
C LEU A 19 -9.29 -2.77 22.52
N ALA A 20 -9.80 -3.99 22.38
CA ALA A 20 -9.50 -4.87 21.25
C ALA A 20 -9.98 -4.28 19.92
N LEU A 21 -11.21 -3.75 19.87
CA LEU A 21 -11.76 -3.05 18.71
C LEU A 21 -10.93 -1.82 18.34
N THR A 22 -10.53 -1.02 19.33
CA THR A 22 -9.74 0.20 19.12
C THR A 22 -8.33 -0.13 18.62
N GLY A 23 -7.69 -1.16 19.16
CA GLY A 23 -6.39 -1.64 18.67
C GLY A 23 -6.47 -2.19 17.24
N MET A 24 -7.56 -2.88 16.89
CA MET A 24 -7.76 -3.43 15.55
C MET A 24 -8.04 -2.33 14.51
N LEU A 25 -8.78 -1.28 14.90
CA LEU A 25 -8.99 -0.06 14.10
C LEU A 25 -7.69 0.72 13.90
N ALA A 26 -6.89 0.89 14.95
CA ALA A 26 -5.58 1.53 14.84
C ALA A 26 -4.64 0.74 13.90
N TYR A 27 -4.65 -0.59 13.99
CA TYR A 27 -3.87 -1.47 13.12
C TYR A 27 -4.32 -1.38 11.64
N THR A 28 -5.63 -1.27 11.38
CA THR A 28 -6.16 -1.08 10.01
C THR A 28 -5.82 0.28 9.42
N CYS A 29 -5.89 1.35 10.22
CA CYS A 29 -5.43 2.68 9.81
C CYS A 29 -3.93 2.71 9.50
N MET A 30 -3.13 1.90 10.20
CA MET A 30 -1.67 1.85 10.01
C MET A 30 -1.27 1.02 8.78
N MET A 31 -2.03 -0.03 8.44
CA MET A 31 -1.69 -0.97 7.36
C MET A 31 -2.44 -0.71 6.04
N CYS A 32 -3.39 0.25 5.98
CA CYS A 32 -4.18 0.60 4.78
C CYS A 32 -4.80 -0.62 4.03
N THR A 33 -5.11 -1.70 4.74
CA THR A 33 -5.66 -2.92 4.16
C THR A 33 -7.10 -3.15 4.63
N TRP A 34 -7.96 -3.63 3.73
CA TRP A 34 -9.40 -3.83 3.99
C TRP A 34 -9.70 -5.17 4.70
N GLY A 35 -8.77 -6.12 4.64
CA GLY A 35 -8.92 -7.46 5.21
C GLY A 35 -9.18 -7.51 6.73
N PRO A 36 -8.46 -6.75 7.58
CA PRO A 36 -8.65 -6.82 9.02
C PRO A 36 -9.97 -6.18 9.48
N LEU A 37 -10.60 -5.32 8.68
CA LEU A 37 -11.95 -4.79 8.97
C LEU A 37 -13.03 -5.87 8.89
N LEU A 38 -12.96 -6.75 7.89
CA LEU A 38 -13.88 -7.89 7.76
C LEU A 38 -13.71 -8.87 8.93
N ALA A 39 -12.48 -9.15 9.32
CA ALA A 39 -12.18 -9.99 10.49
C ALA A 39 -12.74 -9.40 11.79
N ALA A 40 -12.58 -8.08 11.99
CA ALA A 40 -13.14 -7.37 13.14
C ALA A 40 -14.67 -7.42 13.18
N ALA A 41 -15.33 -7.24 12.02
CA ALA A 41 -16.78 -7.28 11.90
C ALA A 41 -17.34 -8.68 12.23
N VAL A 42 -16.73 -9.75 11.73
CA VAL A 42 -17.11 -11.14 12.03
C VAL A 42 -16.95 -11.42 13.53
N MET A 43 -15.87 -10.95 14.15
CA MET A 43 -15.64 -11.11 15.59
C MET A 43 -16.72 -10.42 16.43
N CYS A 44 -17.12 -9.20 16.04
CA CYS A 44 -18.21 -8.49 16.71
C CYS A 44 -19.53 -9.25 16.60
N ILE A 45 -19.85 -9.79 15.42
CA ILE A 45 -21.07 -10.58 15.21
C ILE A 45 -21.08 -11.83 16.11
N ILE A 46 -19.94 -12.51 16.25
CA ILE A 46 -19.84 -13.69 17.10
C ILE A 46 -20.03 -13.32 18.58
N LEU A 47 -19.31 -12.31 19.08
CA LEU A 47 -19.37 -11.91 20.49
C LEU A 47 -20.77 -11.39 20.89
N TYR A 48 -21.33 -10.47 20.10
CA TYR A 48 -22.66 -9.93 20.39
C TYR A 48 -23.79 -10.91 20.07
N GLY A 49 -23.60 -11.79 19.08
CA GLY A 49 -24.55 -12.85 18.73
C GLY A 49 -24.66 -13.91 19.81
N VAL A 50 -23.54 -14.32 20.42
CA VAL A 50 -23.52 -15.24 21.55
C VAL A 50 -24.23 -14.63 22.76
N ASP A 51 -23.95 -13.37 23.09
CA ASP A 51 -24.63 -12.67 24.19
C ASP A 51 -26.15 -12.51 23.95
N PHE A 52 -26.56 -12.26 22.71
CA PHE A 52 -27.97 -12.18 22.32
C PHE A 52 -28.68 -13.54 22.46
N LEU A 53 -28.05 -14.62 22.02
CA LEU A 53 -28.57 -15.99 22.14
C LEU A 53 -28.69 -16.42 23.61
N LEU A 54 -27.69 -16.14 24.43
CA LEU A 54 -27.71 -16.42 25.87
C LEU A 54 -28.80 -15.63 26.61
N GLY A 55 -29.06 -14.38 26.18
CA GLY A 55 -30.16 -13.56 26.69
C GLY A 55 -31.55 -14.15 26.39
N ARG A 56 -31.69 -14.85 25.25
CA ARG A 56 -32.96 -15.45 24.81
C ARG A 56 -33.21 -16.83 25.42
N MET A 57 -32.15 -17.62 25.61
CA MET A 57 -32.25 -18.99 26.18
C MET A 57 -32.40 -19.01 27.71
N ARG A 58 -32.06 -17.91 28.41
CA ARG A 58 -32.11 -17.78 29.89
C ARG A 58 -31.65 -19.06 30.66
N PRO A 59 -30.44 -19.58 30.38
CA PRO A 59 -29.94 -20.81 30.98
C PRO A 59 -29.70 -20.68 32.49
N SER A 60 -29.65 -21.81 33.20
CA SER A 60 -29.37 -21.85 34.64
C SER A 60 -27.95 -21.31 34.95
N ARG A 61 -27.70 -20.90 36.21
CA ARG A 61 -26.42 -20.26 36.61
C ARG A 61 -25.18 -21.06 36.23
N LYS A 62 -25.26 -22.40 36.24
CA LYS A 62 -24.13 -23.29 35.93
C LYS A 62 -23.93 -23.43 34.43
N GLU A 63 -25.02 -23.54 33.67
CA GLU A 63 -25.01 -23.63 32.20
C GLU A 63 -24.51 -22.33 31.55
N ASN A 64 -24.93 -21.16 32.09
CA ASN A 64 -24.48 -19.87 31.58
C ASN A 64 -22.96 -19.68 31.75
N TRP A 65 -22.41 -20.11 32.89
CA TRP A 65 -20.96 -20.03 33.14
C TRP A 65 -20.16 -20.94 32.19
N VAL A 66 -20.65 -22.15 31.92
CA VAL A 66 -20.03 -23.07 30.96
C VAL A 66 -20.08 -22.49 29.54
N LEU A 67 -21.25 -21.97 29.12
CA LEU A 67 -21.42 -21.40 27.79
C LEU A 67 -20.56 -20.15 27.54
N GLN A 68 -20.36 -19.30 28.55
CA GLN A 68 -19.48 -18.13 28.45
C GLN A 68 -18.01 -18.53 28.30
N ILE A 69 -17.54 -19.55 29.04
CA ILE A 69 -16.17 -20.05 28.91
C ILE A 69 -15.95 -20.72 27.56
N THR A 70 -16.89 -21.57 27.13
CA THR A 70 -16.81 -22.24 25.83
C THR A 70 -16.86 -21.23 24.68
N GLY A 71 -17.73 -20.20 24.76
CA GLY A 71 -17.80 -19.13 23.78
C GLY A 71 -16.53 -18.25 23.74
N GLY A 72 -15.97 -17.93 24.91
CA GLY A 72 -14.71 -17.21 25.03
C GLY A 72 -13.54 -17.95 24.40
N ILE A 73 -13.35 -19.23 24.75
CA ILE A 73 -12.28 -20.08 24.18
C ILE A 73 -12.48 -20.25 22.67
N GLY A 74 -13.72 -20.49 22.22
CA GLY A 74 -14.05 -20.60 20.80
C GLY A 74 -13.73 -19.33 20.03
N SER A 75 -14.01 -18.15 20.59
CA SER A 75 -13.72 -16.87 19.95
C SER A 75 -12.21 -16.63 19.77
N VAL A 76 -11.39 -17.00 20.76
CA VAL A 76 -9.92 -16.91 20.69
C VAL A 76 -9.37 -17.88 19.64
N TYR A 77 -9.91 -19.10 19.58
CA TYR A 77 -9.51 -20.08 18.55
C TYR A 77 -9.83 -19.58 17.14
N VAL A 78 -11.04 -19.05 16.92
CA VAL A 78 -11.43 -18.46 15.62
C VAL A 78 -10.52 -17.28 15.24
N MET A 79 -10.16 -16.42 16.20
CA MET A 79 -9.20 -15.33 16.01
C MET A 79 -7.82 -15.84 15.54
N LEU A 80 -7.31 -16.89 16.18
CA LEU A 80 -6.03 -17.49 15.82
C LEU A 80 -6.08 -18.09 14.40
N VAL A 81 -7.17 -18.77 14.04
CA VAL A 81 -7.34 -19.34 12.69
C VAL A 81 -7.43 -18.23 11.64
N ILE A 82 -8.21 -17.18 11.86
CA ILE A 82 -8.31 -16.04 10.93
C ILE A 82 -6.95 -15.35 10.77
N THR A 83 -6.23 -15.14 11.86
CA THR A 83 -4.90 -14.52 11.83
C THR A 83 -3.90 -15.39 11.06
N ALA A 84 -3.91 -16.71 11.30
CA ALA A 84 -3.08 -17.65 10.57
C ALA A 84 -3.40 -17.65 9.07
N VAL A 85 -4.69 -17.64 8.69
CA VAL A 85 -5.13 -17.54 7.29
C VAL A 85 -4.64 -16.23 6.67
N LEU A 86 -4.87 -15.08 7.32
CA LEU A 86 -4.43 -13.77 6.81
C LEU A 86 -2.90 -13.67 6.64
N LEU A 87 -2.13 -14.29 7.54
CA LEU A 87 -0.67 -14.36 7.44
C LEU A 87 -0.18 -15.40 6.42
N SER A 88 -1.03 -16.37 6.05
CA SER A 88 -0.71 -17.43 5.09
C SER A 88 -1.16 -17.10 3.68
N VAL A 89 -1.87 -16.00 3.45
CA VAL A 89 -2.14 -15.53 2.08
C VAL A 89 -0.80 -14.99 1.56
N PRO A 90 -0.11 -15.68 0.63
CA PRO A 90 0.99 -15.06 -0.07
C PRO A 90 0.42 -13.80 -0.73
N VAL A 91 1.14 -12.68 -0.63
CA VAL A 91 0.82 -11.50 -1.41
C VAL A 91 0.95 -11.92 -2.88
N GLU A 92 -0.16 -12.34 -3.48
CA GLU A 92 -0.23 -12.58 -4.91
C GLU A 92 0.08 -11.23 -5.54
N ASN A 93 1.21 -11.16 -6.23
CA ASN A 93 1.43 -10.12 -7.21
C ASN A 93 0.27 -10.27 -8.19
N HIS A 94 -0.70 -9.37 -8.12
CA HIS A 94 -1.72 -9.29 -9.15
C HIS A 94 -0.98 -8.97 -10.45
N GLU A 95 -0.72 -9.99 -11.26
CA GLU A 95 -0.49 -9.81 -12.68
C GLU A 95 -1.80 -9.27 -13.26
N THR A 96 -1.94 -7.94 -13.26
CA THR A 96 -3.04 -7.23 -13.89
C THR A 96 -2.91 -7.41 -15.40
N SER A 97 -3.46 -8.53 -15.86
CA SER A 97 -3.68 -8.85 -17.27
C SER A 97 -4.53 -7.75 -17.89
N GLY A 98 -3.90 -6.85 -18.66
CA GLY A 98 -4.58 -5.80 -19.40
C GLY A 98 -3.91 -4.42 -19.39
N VAL A 99 -2.85 -4.22 -18.61
CA VAL A 99 -2.12 -2.95 -18.62
C VAL A 99 -1.04 -2.99 -19.72
N PRO A 100 -0.95 -1.94 -20.57
CA PRO A 100 0.10 -1.87 -21.57
C PRO A 100 1.46 -2.03 -20.90
N ASP A 101 2.34 -2.79 -21.53
CA ASP A 101 3.70 -3.02 -21.03
C ASP A 101 4.45 -1.69 -20.98
N LEU A 102 4.43 -1.07 -19.81
CA LEU A 102 5.08 0.19 -19.49
C LEU A 102 6.44 -0.06 -18.83
N SER A 103 6.98 -1.29 -18.90
CA SER A 103 8.27 -1.68 -18.33
C SER A 103 9.43 -0.99 -19.05
N LEU A 104 10.06 -0.01 -18.39
CA LEU A 104 11.36 0.53 -18.79
C LEU A 104 12.43 -0.48 -18.36
N ARG A 105 12.86 -1.35 -19.25
CA ARG A 105 13.99 -2.25 -19.04
C ARG A 105 15.28 -1.43 -19.06
N SER A 106 16.33 -1.96 -18.42
CA SER A 106 17.67 -1.39 -18.47
C SER A 106 18.12 -1.07 -19.88
N GLU A 107 17.81 -1.96 -20.83
CA GLU A 107 18.12 -1.80 -22.25
C GLU A 107 17.55 -0.52 -22.88
N ASP A 108 16.45 0.03 -22.35
CA ASP A 108 15.79 1.23 -22.91
C ASP A 108 16.48 2.54 -22.51
N TYR A 109 17.34 2.52 -21.49
CA TYR A 109 18.02 3.73 -21.00
C TYR A 109 19.51 3.51 -20.69
N ARG A 110 20.04 2.28 -20.79
CA ARG A 110 21.46 1.96 -20.62
C ARG A 110 21.85 0.60 -21.20
N ALA A 111 22.90 0.55 -22.00
CA ALA A 111 23.37 -0.68 -22.66
C ALA A 111 24.00 -1.76 -21.75
N SER A 112 24.03 -1.60 -20.41
CA SER A 112 25.01 -2.30 -19.56
C SER A 112 24.47 -3.12 -18.39
N TYR A 113 23.17 -3.13 -18.10
CA TYR A 113 22.63 -3.98 -17.04
C TYR A 113 21.87 -5.14 -17.67
N GLY A 114 22.28 -6.38 -17.37
CA GLY A 114 21.56 -7.58 -17.76
C GLY A 114 20.16 -7.66 -17.12
N GLU A 115 19.50 -8.81 -17.23
CA GLU A 115 18.14 -8.99 -16.70
C GLU A 115 18.05 -8.64 -15.20
N PRO A 116 17.00 -7.92 -14.77
CA PRO A 116 16.82 -7.56 -13.36
C PRO A 116 16.67 -8.83 -12.50
N VAL A 117 17.30 -8.85 -11.33
CA VAL A 117 17.13 -9.95 -10.36
C VAL A 117 15.73 -9.93 -9.77
N ARG A 118 15.10 -8.74 -9.72
CA ARG A 118 13.72 -8.58 -9.31
C ARG A 118 13.03 -7.48 -10.10
N GLU A 119 11.87 -7.83 -10.66
CA GLU A 119 10.94 -6.91 -11.30
C GLU A 119 9.59 -6.98 -10.58
N SER A 120 8.99 -5.82 -10.34
CA SER A 120 7.60 -5.75 -9.91
C SER A 120 6.95 -4.52 -10.50
N SER A 121 5.82 -4.72 -11.17
CA SER A 121 4.94 -3.68 -11.65
C SER A 121 3.64 -3.67 -10.85
N ASP A 122 3.10 -2.48 -10.66
CA ASP A 122 1.79 -2.25 -10.05
C ASP A 122 1.09 -1.14 -10.81
N SER A 123 -0.21 -1.30 -11.04
CA SER A 123 -1.00 -0.38 -11.84
C SER A 123 -2.41 -0.27 -11.29
N GLU A 124 -2.84 0.96 -11.07
CA GLU A 124 -4.16 1.30 -10.55
C GLU A 124 -4.85 2.27 -11.49
N SER A 125 -6.17 2.14 -11.62
CA SER A 125 -7.00 3.07 -12.37
C SER A 125 -8.24 3.44 -11.58
N SER A 126 -8.71 4.67 -11.79
CA SER A 126 -9.89 5.23 -11.15
C SER A 126 -10.56 6.25 -12.08
N VAL A 127 -11.70 6.79 -11.65
CA VAL A 127 -12.39 7.89 -12.35
C VAL A 127 -11.51 9.14 -12.47
N LEU A 128 -10.55 9.33 -11.56
CA LEU A 128 -9.65 10.49 -11.57
C LEU A 128 -8.40 10.29 -12.42
N GLY A 129 -8.20 9.11 -13.01
CA GLY A 129 -7.03 8.79 -13.80
C GLY A 129 -6.35 7.50 -13.35
N SER A 130 -5.11 7.31 -13.78
CA SER A 130 -4.33 6.10 -13.54
C SER A 130 -2.98 6.39 -12.90
N ARG A 131 -2.45 5.37 -12.23
CA ARG A 131 -1.12 5.34 -11.62
C ARG A 131 -0.45 4.04 -12.01
N ALA A 132 0.76 4.11 -12.55
CA ALA A 132 1.64 2.97 -12.75
C ALA A 132 2.91 3.15 -11.92
N VAL A 133 3.39 2.06 -11.33
CA VAL A 133 4.65 1.99 -10.61
C VAL A 133 5.43 0.80 -11.11
N MET A 134 6.71 1.04 -11.33
CA MET A 134 7.65 -0.03 -11.65
C MET A 134 8.82 0.03 -10.68
N ARG A 135 9.27 -1.14 -10.26
CA ARG A 135 10.45 -1.31 -9.42
C ARG A 135 11.32 -2.40 -10.04
N MET A 136 12.56 -2.03 -10.33
CA MET A 136 13.57 -2.94 -10.84
C MET A 136 14.78 -2.88 -9.94
N THR A 137 15.34 -4.05 -9.65
CA THR A 137 16.56 -4.20 -8.87
C THR A 137 17.59 -4.96 -9.71
N TYR A 138 18.76 -4.35 -9.87
CA TYR A 138 19.92 -4.87 -10.57
C TYR A 138 21.06 -5.18 -9.58
N GLY A 139 21.87 -6.18 -9.89
CA GLY A 139 22.98 -6.65 -9.02
C GLY A 139 22.63 -7.88 -8.19
N THR A 140 23.59 -8.34 -7.38
CA THR A 140 23.45 -9.52 -6.50
C THR A 140 22.85 -9.13 -5.15
N GLU A 141 21.88 -9.91 -4.63
CA GLU A 141 21.16 -9.62 -3.38
C GLU A 141 22.05 -9.44 -2.13
N THR A 142 23.33 -9.80 -2.24
CA THR A 142 24.29 -9.90 -1.15
C THR A 142 25.32 -8.77 -1.08
N GLU A 143 25.40 -7.87 -2.06
CA GLU A 143 26.36 -6.76 -2.04
C GLU A 143 25.71 -5.41 -1.71
N GLU A 144 26.42 -4.61 -0.91
CA GLU A 144 26.18 -3.19 -0.67
C GLU A 144 26.39 -2.40 -1.98
N GLY A 145 25.48 -2.60 -2.93
CA GLY A 145 25.63 -2.07 -4.30
C GLY A 145 24.45 -2.43 -5.21
N THR A 146 23.27 -2.69 -4.64
CA THR A 146 22.06 -2.97 -5.42
C THR A 146 21.60 -1.68 -6.09
N ASP A 147 21.76 -1.59 -7.40
CA ASP A 147 21.19 -0.50 -8.18
C ASP A 147 19.70 -0.75 -8.35
N ARG A 148 18.92 0.22 -7.92
CA ARG A 148 17.46 0.12 -7.89
C ARG A 148 16.87 1.29 -8.63
N ILE A 149 16.03 0.97 -9.59
CA ILE A 149 15.26 1.96 -10.34
C ILE A 149 13.81 1.81 -9.94
N ILE A 150 13.23 2.95 -9.61
CA ILE A 150 11.82 3.06 -9.28
C ILE A 150 11.29 4.24 -10.05
N TYR A 151 10.23 4.02 -10.83
CA TYR A 151 9.51 5.13 -11.42
C TYR A 151 8.01 5.00 -11.22
N PHE A 152 7.37 6.16 -11.29
CA PHE A 152 5.95 6.36 -11.12
C PHE A 152 5.44 7.21 -12.27
N ILE A 153 4.32 6.81 -12.85
CA ILE A 153 3.61 7.57 -13.86
C ILE A 153 2.19 7.76 -13.36
N TRP A 154 1.77 9.01 -13.20
CA TRP A 154 0.38 9.37 -12.98
C TRP A 154 -0.17 10.03 -14.24
N ARG A 155 -1.36 9.62 -14.67
CA ARG A 155 -2.05 10.21 -15.84
C ARG A 155 -3.47 10.60 -15.49
N SER A 156 -3.92 11.74 -15.99
CA SER A 156 -5.29 12.23 -15.77
C SER A 156 -5.68 13.24 -16.84
N GLU A 157 -6.92 13.18 -17.30
CA GLU A 157 -7.51 14.20 -18.17
C GLU A 157 -7.89 15.48 -17.40
N TYR A 158 -7.81 15.46 -16.06
CA TYR A 158 -8.18 16.58 -15.21
C TYR A 158 -6.94 17.38 -14.79
N PRO A 159 -6.76 18.63 -15.26
CA PRO A 159 -5.56 19.43 -14.95
C PRO A 159 -5.33 19.62 -13.45
N TRP A 160 -6.41 19.81 -12.68
CA TRP A 160 -6.33 19.99 -11.22
C TRP A 160 -5.80 18.74 -10.50
N VAL A 161 -5.99 17.54 -11.06
CA VAL A 161 -5.44 16.29 -10.50
C VAL A 161 -3.94 16.26 -10.72
N ILE A 162 -3.48 16.59 -11.94
CA ILE A 162 -2.05 16.65 -12.29
C ILE A 162 -1.33 17.70 -11.44
N GLU A 163 -1.90 18.90 -11.31
CA GLU A 163 -1.38 19.95 -10.42
C GLU A 163 -1.28 19.45 -8.97
N ARG A 164 -2.32 18.78 -8.47
CA ARG A 164 -2.31 18.27 -7.10
C ARG A 164 -1.26 17.17 -6.89
N ILE A 165 -1.10 16.27 -7.86
CA ILE A 165 -0.10 15.20 -7.79
C ILE A 165 1.30 15.80 -7.83
N TRP A 166 1.54 16.76 -8.72
CA TRP A 166 2.79 17.50 -8.80
C TRP A 166 3.15 18.15 -7.46
N ASP A 167 2.22 18.90 -6.86
CA ASP A 167 2.41 19.56 -5.57
C ASP A 167 2.75 18.57 -4.45
N ILE A 168 2.19 17.36 -4.49
CA ILE A 168 2.46 16.31 -3.50
C ILE A 168 3.86 15.73 -3.72
N GLN A 169 4.20 15.39 -4.97
CA GLN A 169 5.49 14.78 -5.29
C GLN A 169 6.65 15.75 -5.11
N THR A 170 6.44 17.04 -5.30
CA THR A 170 7.50 18.04 -5.21
C THR A 170 7.59 18.74 -3.86
N ARG A 171 6.64 18.49 -2.95
CA ARG A 171 6.58 19.19 -1.66
C ARG A 171 7.88 19.04 -0.87
N GLY A 172 8.49 20.18 -0.54
CA GLY A 172 9.73 20.22 0.25
C GLY A 172 10.97 19.75 -0.51
N ARG A 173 10.87 19.56 -1.83
CA ARG A 173 11.99 19.29 -2.72
C ARG A 173 12.35 20.60 -3.44
N TYR A 174 13.64 20.79 -3.70
CA TYR A 174 14.15 21.95 -4.42
C TYR A 174 14.96 21.47 -5.62
N PRO A 175 14.74 22.04 -6.82
CA PRO A 175 15.45 21.62 -8.01
C PRO A 175 16.95 21.91 -7.87
N SER A 176 17.76 20.88 -8.09
CA SER A 176 19.21 21.01 -8.27
C SER A 176 19.54 21.40 -9.72
N VAL A 177 18.73 20.92 -10.67
CA VAL A 177 18.83 21.22 -12.11
C VAL A 177 17.40 21.38 -12.68
N CYS A 178 17.23 22.39 -13.52
CA CYS A 178 16.04 22.58 -14.37
C CYS A 178 16.32 21.93 -15.73
N CYS A 179 15.43 21.04 -16.18
CA CYS A 179 15.60 20.23 -17.40
C CYS A 179 14.34 20.18 -18.26
N GLU A 180 13.53 21.25 -18.24
CA GLU A 180 12.27 21.39 -18.97
C GLU A 180 12.45 21.16 -20.47
N ASP A 181 13.49 21.77 -21.06
CA ASP A 181 13.77 21.66 -22.49
C ASP A 181 14.17 20.24 -22.91
N ALA A 182 14.94 19.54 -22.05
CA ALA A 182 15.38 18.18 -22.34
C ALA A 182 14.19 17.20 -22.33
N TRP A 183 13.25 17.42 -21.42
CA TRP A 183 12.05 16.59 -21.30
C TRP A 183 10.87 17.08 -22.15
N ASP A 184 10.98 18.27 -22.77
CA ASP A 184 9.89 18.96 -23.47
C ASP A 184 8.59 18.88 -22.66
N ALA A 185 8.72 19.34 -21.42
CA ALA A 185 7.71 19.22 -20.38
C ALA A 185 7.42 20.60 -19.78
N ARG A 186 6.26 20.73 -19.16
CA ARG A 186 5.81 21.98 -18.54
C ARG A 186 6.73 22.39 -17.39
N ASP A 187 7.11 21.42 -16.57
CA ASP A 187 8.10 21.56 -15.52
C ASP A 187 8.91 20.27 -15.42
N ALA A 188 10.24 20.37 -15.30
CA ALA A 188 11.09 19.20 -15.13
C ALA A 188 12.30 19.52 -14.28
N TRP A 189 12.43 18.81 -13.17
CA TRP A 189 13.44 19.06 -12.15
C TRP A 189 14.27 17.81 -11.87
N GLY A 190 15.59 17.97 -11.88
CA GLY A 190 16.53 17.02 -11.28
C GLY A 190 16.82 17.40 -9.83
N VAL A 191 16.71 16.45 -8.90
CA VAL A 191 17.06 16.62 -7.48
C VAL A 191 18.07 15.55 -7.09
N GLY A 192 19.24 15.97 -6.62
CA GLY A 192 20.32 15.07 -6.21
C GLY A 192 21.70 15.61 -6.63
N GLU A 193 22.75 15.00 -6.10
CA GLU A 193 24.14 15.32 -6.41
C GLU A 193 24.83 14.10 -7.04
N TYR A 194 25.79 14.34 -7.95
CA TYR A 194 26.62 13.30 -8.60
C TYR A 194 25.84 12.27 -9.43
N GLU A 195 26.18 10.98 -9.30
CA GLU A 195 25.77 9.86 -10.18
C GLU A 195 24.35 9.34 -9.92
N LYS A 196 23.65 9.81 -8.87
CA LYS A 196 22.26 9.42 -8.57
C LYS A 196 21.38 10.65 -8.45
N LYS A 197 20.60 10.91 -9.51
CA LYS A 197 19.60 11.98 -9.52
C LYS A 197 18.20 11.38 -9.50
N ASN A 198 17.26 12.16 -8.98
CA ASN A 198 15.84 11.87 -9.08
C ASN A 198 15.22 12.93 -9.98
N TYR A 199 14.46 12.52 -10.98
CA TYR A 199 13.82 13.43 -11.90
C TYR A 199 12.31 13.49 -11.61
N TYR A 200 11.77 14.71 -11.58
CA TYR A 200 10.35 15.02 -11.44
C TYR A 200 9.92 15.79 -12.68
N ILE A 201 9.01 15.22 -13.45
CA ILE A 201 8.57 15.79 -14.73
C ILE A 201 7.05 15.93 -14.70
N ARG A 202 6.56 17.09 -15.11
CA ARG A 202 5.14 17.41 -15.29
C ARG A 202 4.85 17.75 -16.74
N TYR A 203 3.95 16.98 -17.33
CA TYR A 203 3.28 17.27 -18.59
C TYR A 203 1.87 17.81 -18.32
N ASP A 204 1.12 18.13 -19.36
CA ASP A 204 -0.24 18.62 -19.21
C ASP A 204 -1.21 17.54 -18.68
N ASP A 205 -1.01 16.29 -19.07
CA ASP A 205 -1.86 15.15 -18.72
C ASP A 205 -1.19 14.14 -17.76
N ALA A 206 0.08 14.38 -17.39
CA ALA A 206 0.88 13.38 -16.68
C ALA A 206 1.92 13.97 -15.70
N VAL A 207 2.21 13.20 -14.65
CA VAL A 207 3.39 13.40 -13.80
C VAL A 207 4.25 12.14 -13.87
N PHE A 208 5.52 12.29 -14.21
CA PHE A 208 6.50 11.23 -14.23
C PHE A 208 7.58 11.49 -13.17
N VAL A 209 7.88 10.48 -12.37
CA VAL A 209 8.93 10.58 -11.35
C VAL A 209 9.78 9.33 -11.42
N ILE A 210 11.09 9.51 -11.52
CA ILE A 210 12.07 8.42 -11.55
C ILE A 210 13.16 8.67 -10.51
N TYR A 211 13.46 7.63 -9.74
CA TYR A 211 14.43 7.66 -8.65
C TYR A 211 15.64 6.81 -8.98
N GLY A 212 16.83 7.35 -8.65
CA GLY A 212 18.06 6.57 -8.56
C GLY A 212 18.91 6.50 -9.84
N GLU A 213 18.64 7.30 -10.86
CA GLU A 213 19.36 7.25 -12.14
C GLU A 213 19.73 8.66 -12.64
N ASP A 214 20.91 8.82 -13.23
CA ASP A 214 21.24 10.03 -13.99
C ASP A 214 20.76 9.91 -15.44
N LEU A 215 19.71 10.66 -15.78
CA LEU A 215 19.10 10.71 -17.12
C LEU A 215 19.53 11.98 -17.86
N SER A 216 20.84 12.24 -17.88
CA SER A 216 21.41 13.48 -18.44
C SER A 216 21.56 13.44 -19.97
N GLU A 217 21.49 12.26 -20.59
CA GLU A 217 21.63 12.09 -22.03
C GLU A 217 20.28 12.24 -22.76
N GLN A 218 20.24 13.11 -23.78
CA GLN A 218 19.01 13.41 -24.53
C GLN A 218 18.43 12.17 -25.23
N GLU A 219 19.27 11.31 -25.81
CA GLU A 219 18.83 10.08 -26.48
C GLU A 219 18.06 9.16 -25.51
N THR A 220 18.52 9.07 -24.27
CA THR A 220 17.88 8.33 -23.18
C THR A 220 16.55 8.96 -22.79
N VAL A 221 16.49 10.28 -22.66
CA VAL A 221 15.24 10.99 -22.36
C VAL A 221 14.20 10.75 -23.46
N ASP A 222 14.60 10.85 -24.74
CA ASP A 222 13.73 10.64 -25.89
C ASP A 222 13.22 9.19 -25.95
N ALA A 223 14.08 8.21 -25.71
CA ALA A 223 13.71 6.79 -25.64
C ALA A 223 12.67 6.53 -24.54
N ILE A 224 12.90 7.08 -23.34
CA ILE A 224 11.96 6.97 -22.22
C ILE A 224 10.62 7.62 -22.56
N ARG A 225 10.64 8.84 -23.10
CA ARG A 225 9.42 9.57 -23.48
C ARG A 225 8.61 8.82 -24.53
N GLN A 226 9.28 8.31 -25.56
CA GLN A 226 8.62 7.55 -26.62
C GLN A 226 8.00 6.25 -26.08
N LYS A 227 8.76 5.49 -25.27
CA LYS A 227 8.31 4.22 -24.72
C LYS A 227 7.13 4.40 -23.77
N LEU A 228 7.20 5.41 -22.91
CA LEU A 228 6.15 5.72 -21.94
C LEU A 228 5.01 6.56 -22.51
N LYS A 229 5.12 7.05 -23.75
CA LYS A 229 4.18 7.96 -24.42
C LYS A 229 3.95 9.23 -23.62
N LEU A 230 5.04 9.88 -23.20
CA LEU A 230 5.02 11.13 -22.44
C LEU A 230 5.15 12.30 -23.44
N GLY A 231 4.20 13.25 -23.38
CA GLY A 231 4.15 14.40 -24.29
C GLY A 231 2.85 15.18 -24.10
#